data_AF-A0A7Y9TAA4-F1
#
_entry.id   AF-A0A7Y9TAA4-F1
#
_cell.length_a   1.000
_cell.length_b   1.000
_cell.length_c   1.000
_cell.angle_alpha   90.00
_cell.angle_beta   90.00
_cell.angle_gamma   90.00
#
_symmetry.space_group_name_H-M   'P 1'
#
loop_
_entity.id
_entity.type
_entity.pdbx_description
1 polymer ?
#
loop_
_entity_poly.entity_id
_entity_poly.type
_entity_poly.pdbx_seq_one_letter_code
_entity_poly.pdbx_strand_id
1 'polypeptide(L)'
;MAVGSFALSGAAAAAPDVTLEIAPYTLEASPKHEIRTVAYNGEIPGPLFRMREKETQSVEIRNLTKDSEVVHWHGLYLPPDIDGAMEEGTPIEGN
;
A
#
# COMPACT_ATOMS: atom_id res chain seq x y z
N MET A 1 8.37 -7.38 47.22
CA MET A 1 8.56 -7.33 45.75
C MET A 1 7.20 -7.08 45.13
N ALA A 2 6.94 -5.88 44.61
CA ALA A 2 5.69 -5.54 43.94
C ALA A 2 5.88 -5.74 42.43
N VAL A 3 5.06 -6.60 41.83
CA VAL A 3 5.05 -6.81 40.38
C VAL A 3 4.13 -5.74 39.78
N GLY A 4 4.71 -4.75 39.11
CA GLY A 4 3.96 -3.76 38.34
C GLY A 4 3.49 -4.37 37.03
N SER A 5 2.17 -4.49 36.85
CA SER A 5 1.59 -4.78 35.53
C SER A 5 1.64 -3.51 34.68
N PHE A 6 2.33 -3.58 33.54
CA PHE A 6 2.16 -2.63 32.46
C PHE A 6 1.00 -3.12 31.59
N ALA A 7 -0.10 -2.35 31.56
CA ALA A 7 -1.11 -2.54 30.54
C ALA A 7 -0.60 -1.93 29.23
N LEU A 8 -0.41 -2.76 28.21
CA LEU A 8 -0.29 -2.29 26.83
C LEU A 8 -1.67 -1.75 26.44
N SER A 9 -1.81 -0.43 26.43
CA SER A 9 -2.94 0.26 25.82
C SER A 9 -2.78 0.14 24.29
N GLY A 10 -3.18 -1.01 23.74
CA GLY A 10 -3.39 -1.16 22.31
C GLY A 10 -4.64 -0.39 21.93
N ALA A 11 -4.53 0.91 21.66
CA ALA A 11 -5.55 1.60 20.91
C ALA A 11 -5.64 0.90 19.56
N ALA A 12 -6.81 0.35 19.22
CA ALA A 12 -7.05 -0.17 17.89
C ALA A 12 -6.72 0.94 16.89
N ALA A 13 -5.79 0.68 15.96
CA ALA A 13 -5.47 1.64 14.92
C ALA A 13 -6.77 2.03 14.21
N ALA A 14 -6.98 3.32 14.01
CA ALA A 14 -8.11 3.79 13.22
C ALA A 14 -8.06 3.14 11.83
N ALA A 15 -9.23 2.90 11.24
CA ALA A 15 -9.30 2.39 9.87
C ALA A 15 -8.53 3.35 8.94
N PRO A 16 -7.79 2.82 7.95
CA PRO A 16 -7.04 3.66 7.03
C PRO A 16 -8.00 4.51 6.18
N ASP A 17 -7.54 5.69 5.77
CA ASP A 17 -8.31 6.57 4.88
C ASP A 17 -8.47 5.95 3.49
N VAL A 18 -7.48 5.17 3.06
CA VAL A 18 -7.44 4.46 1.79
C VAL A 18 -6.85 3.07 1.97
N THR A 19 -7.45 2.07 1.34
CA THR A 19 -6.84 0.74 1.17
C THR A 19 -6.49 0.52 -0.29
N LEU A 20 -5.27 0.04 -0.53
CA LEU A 20 -4.74 -0.30 -1.84
C LEU A 20 -4.34 -1.78 -1.87
N GLU A 21 -5.10 -2.57 -2.61
CA GLU A 21 -4.84 -3.98 -2.85
C GLU A 21 -4.07 -4.15 -4.17
N ILE A 22 -2.97 -4.90 -4.12
CA ILE A 22 -2.16 -5.29 -5.27
C ILE A 22 -2.46 -6.75 -5.54
N ALA A 23 -3.09 -7.07 -6.66
CA ALA A 23 -3.52 -8.44 -6.96
C ALA A 23 -3.34 -8.82 -8.43
N PRO A 24 -3.10 -10.11 -8.75
CA PRO A 24 -3.12 -10.59 -10.12
C PRO A 24 -4.46 -10.29 -10.82
N TYR A 25 -4.39 -9.83 -12.06
CA TYR A 25 -5.55 -9.44 -12.87
C TYR A 25 -5.42 -9.93 -14.30
N THR A 26 -6.54 -10.31 -14.92
CA THR A 26 -6.59 -10.66 -16.35
C THR A 26 -7.40 -9.60 -17.09
N LEU A 27 -6.72 -8.80 -17.91
CA LEU A 27 -7.32 -7.75 -18.72
C LEU A 27 -7.65 -8.26 -20.12
N GLU A 28 -8.91 -8.19 -20.53
CA GLU A 28 -9.28 -8.32 -21.94
C GLU A 28 -9.07 -6.97 -22.64
N ALA A 29 -7.94 -6.82 -23.33
CA ALA A 29 -7.59 -5.55 -24.00
C ALA A 29 -8.37 -5.34 -25.31
N SER A 30 -8.80 -6.44 -25.94
CA SER A 30 -9.69 -6.48 -27.11
C SER A 30 -10.25 -7.90 -27.26
N PRO A 31 -11.26 -8.14 -28.13
CA PRO A 31 -11.84 -9.47 -28.30
C PRO A 31 -10.76 -10.54 -28.51
N LYS A 32 -10.74 -11.54 -27.62
CA LYS A 32 -9.78 -12.67 -27.61
C LYS A 32 -8.32 -12.30 -27.33
N HIS A 33 -8.04 -11.11 -26.81
CA HIS A 33 -6.70 -10.68 -26.42
C HIS A 33 -6.67 -10.39 -24.92
N GLU A 34 -6.27 -11.40 -24.16
CA GLU A 34 -6.12 -11.32 -22.72
C GLU A 34 -4.66 -11.07 -22.33
N ILE A 35 -4.46 -10.19 -21.35
CA ILE A 35 -3.16 -9.86 -20.77
C ILE A 35 -3.23 -10.20 -19.27
N ARG A 36 -2.34 -11.08 -18.82
CA ARG A 36 -2.12 -11.33 -17.40
C ARG A 36 -1.20 -10.24 -16.86
N THR A 37 -1.65 -9.57 -15.82
CA THR A 37 -0.95 -8.43 -15.21
C THR A 37 -1.28 -8.37 -13.72
N VAL A 38 -0.92 -7.27 -13.06
CA VAL A 38 -1.26 -6.94 -11.69
C VAL A 38 -2.08 -5.64 -11.73
N ALA A 39 -3.10 -5.55 -10.90
CA ALA A 39 -3.95 -4.37 -10.80
C ALA A 39 -4.00 -3.86 -9.36
N TYR A 40 -4.25 -2.57 -9.24
CA TYR A 40 -4.60 -1.93 -7.98
C TYR A 40 -6.12 -1.94 -7.82
N ASN A 41 -6.62 -2.49 -6.71
CA ASN A 41 -8.05 -2.62 -6.41
C ASN A 41 -8.89 -3.27 -7.53
N GLY A 42 -8.28 -4.17 -8.31
CA GLY A 42 -8.94 -4.85 -9.42
C GLY A 42 -9.30 -3.93 -10.60
N GLU A 43 -8.71 -2.73 -10.70
CA GLU A 43 -8.99 -1.75 -11.75
C GLU A 43 -7.76 -1.47 -12.63
N ILE A 44 -7.99 -1.28 -13.93
CA ILE A 44 -6.97 -0.83 -14.89
C ILE A 44 -7.59 0.28 -15.77
N PRO A 45 -7.08 1.53 -15.73
CA PRO A 45 -6.02 2.02 -14.84
C PRO A 45 -6.44 1.93 -13.36
N GLY A 46 -5.46 1.93 -12.45
CA GLY A 46 -5.75 1.85 -11.01
C GLY A 46 -6.57 3.06 -10.49
N PRO A 47 -7.09 2.95 -9.26
CA PRO A 47 -7.99 3.95 -8.69
C PRO A 47 -7.30 5.31 -8.52
N LEU A 48 -8.07 6.39 -8.73
CA LEU A 48 -7.57 7.75 -8.52
C LEU A 48 -7.63 8.14 -7.04
N PHE A 49 -6.47 8.43 -6.45
CA PHE A 49 -6.40 9.02 -5.11
C PHE A 49 -6.46 10.54 -5.16
N ARG A 50 -7.25 11.12 -4.26
CA ARG A 50 -7.35 12.57 -4.05
C ARG A 50 -7.01 12.88 -2.61
N MET A 51 -5.91 13.58 -2.41
CA MET A 51 -5.42 14.00 -1.10
C MET A 51 -5.45 15.52 -1.03
N ARG A 52 -5.47 16.06 0.19
CA ARG A 52 -5.38 17.50 0.45
C ARG A 52 -3.99 17.81 0.99
N GLU A 53 -3.41 18.89 0.49
CA GLU A 53 -2.11 19.36 0.99
C GLU A 53 -2.20 19.66 2.49
N LYS A 54 -1.15 19.31 3.25
CA LYS A 54 -1.03 19.51 4.71
C LYS A 54 -1.99 18.67 5.56
N GLU A 55 -2.71 17.73 4.96
CA GLU A 55 -3.47 16.71 5.68
C GLU A 55 -2.69 15.39 5.66
N THR A 56 -2.59 14.74 6.83
CA THR A 56 -2.03 13.40 6.92
C THR A 56 -3.05 12.39 6.43
N GLN A 57 -2.68 11.58 5.45
CA GLN A 57 -3.49 10.48 4.92
C GLN A 57 -2.83 9.15 5.27
N SER A 58 -3.61 8.23 5.79
CA SER A 58 -3.20 6.85 6.02
C SER A 58 -3.59 5.97 4.84
N VAL A 59 -2.63 5.20 4.32
CA VAL A 59 -2.85 4.24 3.24
C VAL A 59 -2.42 2.87 3.71
N GLU A 60 -3.34 1.91 3.72
CA GLU A 60 -3.02 0.50 3.94
C GLU A 60 -2.74 -0.16 2.59
N ILE A 61 -1.55 -0.74 2.44
CA ILE A 61 -1.17 -1.49 1.24
C ILE A 61 -1.28 -2.98 1.55
N ARG A 62 -2.02 -3.71 0.72
CA ARG A 62 -2.18 -5.17 0.81
C ARG A 62 -1.62 -5.81 -0.45
N ASN A 63 -0.50 -6.51 -0.31
CA ASN A 63 0.06 -7.27 -1.40
C ASN A 63 -0.51 -8.70 -1.41
N LEU A 64 -1.33 -9.02 -2.42
CA LEU A 64 -1.88 -10.35 -2.66
C LEU A 64 -1.20 -11.05 -3.85
N THR A 65 -0.09 -10.51 -4.34
CA THR A 65 0.75 -11.21 -5.31
C THR A 65 1.66 -12.22 -4.60
N LYS A 66 2.37 -13.03 -5.38
CA LYS A 66 3.35 -14.00 -4.87
C LYS A 66 4.74 -13.38 -4.68
N ASP A 67 4.95 -12.18 -5.22
CA ASP A 67 6.24 -11.50 -5.31
C ASP A 67 6.22 -10.32 -4.33
N SER A 68 7.39 -9.87 -3.86
CA SER A 68 7.47 -8.65 -3.05
C SER A 68 7.21 -7.44 -3.95
N GLU A 69 6.24 -6.62 -3.58
CA GLU A 69 5.83 -5.42 -4.32
C GLU A 69 6.14 -4.15 -3.51
N VAL A 70 6.37 -3.04 -4.22
CA VAL A 70 6.57 -1.72 -3.63
C VAL A 70 5.70 -0.70 -4.35
N VAL A 71 5.05 0.19 -3.60
CA VAL A 71 4.30 1.32 -4.14
C VAL A 71 5.16 2.57 -3.99
N HIS A 72 5.63 3.14 -5.09
CA HIS A 72 6.36 4.41 -5.10
C HIS A 72 5.42 5.60 -5.33
N TRP A 73 5.49 6.60 -4.46
CA TRP A 73 4.65 7.80 -4.52
C TRP A 73 5.23 8.88 -5.44
N HIS A 74 5.26 8.59 -6.74
CA HIS A 74 5.93 9.44 -7.73
C HIS A 74 5.54 10.93 -7.64
N GLY A 75 6.51 11.76 -7.29
CA GLY A 75 6.37 13.22 -7.23
C GLY A 75 5.85 13.78 -5.90
N LEU A 76 5.58 12.94 -4.89
CA LEU A 76 5.31 13.42 -3.54
C LEU A 76 6.61 13.70 -2.78
N TYR A 77 6.60 14.73 -1.93
CA TYR A 77 7.72 15.04 -1.04
C TYR A 77 7.52 14.28 0.28
N LEU A 78 8.04 13.05 0.34
CA LEU A 78 7.93 12.14 1.47
C LEU A 78 9.31 11.78 2.03
N PRO A 79 9.40 11.41 3.32
CA PRO A 79 10.63 10.81 3.83
C PRO A 79 10.83 9.40 3.25
N PRO A 80 12.09 8.91 3.15
CA PRO A 80 12.40 7.67 2.43
C PRO A 80 11.78 6.39 3.02
N ASP A 81 11.40 6.39 4.30
CA ASP A 81 10.82 5.23 4.99
C ASP A 81 9.40 4.88 4.50
N ILE A 82 8.71 5.83 3.85
CA ILE A 82 7.33 5.63 3.36
C ILE A 82 7.17 5.93 1.85
N ASP A 83 8.25 6.25 1.14
CA ASP A 83 8.18 6.67 -0.27
C ASP A 83 8.03 5.49 -1.26
N GLY A 84 8.57 4.31 -0.93
CA GLY A 84 8.57 3.17 -1.84
C GLY A 84 9.71 3.17 -2.86
N ALA A 85 10.84 3.81 -2.54
CA ALA A 85 12.05 3.83 -3.35
C ALA A 85 13.18 3.06 -2.62
N MET A 86 13.49 1.86 -3.11
CA MET A 86 14.49 0.98 -2.46
C MET A 86 15.88 1.61 -2.43
N GLU A 87 16.25 2.32 -3.48
CA GLU A 87 17.51 3.05 -3.63
C GLU A 87 17.66 4.19 -2.61
N GLU A 88 16.54 4.70 -2.09
CA GLU A 88 16.51 5.74 -1.06
C GLU A 88 16.40 5.15 0.37
N GLY A 89 16.23 3.83 0.47
CA GLY A 89 16.24 3.09 1.74
C GLY A 89 14.85 2.77 2.30
N THR A 90 13.79 2.77 1.49
CA THR A 90 12.48 2.28 1.94
C THR A 90 12.60 0.82 2.42
N PRO A 91 12.12 0.48 3.63
CA PRO A 91 12.08 -0.90 4.10
C PRO A 91 11.20 -1.75 3.19
N ILE A 92 11.69 -2.92 2.78
CA ILE A 92 10.88 -3.93 2.09
C ILE A 92 10.43 -4.92 3.15
N GLU A 93 9.14 -4.93 3.44
CA GLU A 93 8.56 -6.00 4.25
C GLU A 93 8.39 -7.24 3.36
N GLY A 94 9.09 -8.32 3.73
CA GLY A 94 8.86 -9.64 3.16
C GLY A 94 7.56 -10.23 3.72
N ASN A 95 6.81 -10.93 2.87
CA ASN A 95 5.59 -11.65 3.28
C ASN A 95 5.88 -12.76 4.29
#